data_AF-A0A428RK38-F1
#
_entry.id   AF-A0A428RK38-F1
#
_cell.length_a   1.000
_cell.length_b   1.000
_cell.length_c   1.000
_cell.angle_alpha   90.00
_cell.angle_beta   90.00
_cell.angle_gamma   90.00
#
_symmetry.space_group_name_H-M   'P 1'
#
loop_
_entity.id
_entity.type
_entity.pdbx_description
1 polymer ?
#
loop_
_entity_poly.entity_id
_entity_poly.type
_entity_poly.pdbx_seq_one_letter_code
_entity_poly.pdbx_strand_id
1 'polypeptide(L)'
;MQPQIHVDRESLYTRFEARIDYLHRFLDWDERDIEALAYGSSHIRDLIPAVVLIIYHKLSEFDITAHAFEDRNTSSESPSKDQMSSESSLLLQRQSFLNSYLTRLTSDQSSMAFWEYIDCIGAMHIGLQKSRELRIDYIHINLTLSLLQSVMSRAILDH
;
A
#
# COMPACT_ATOMS: atom_id res chain seq x y z
N MET A 1 29.07 -3.81 21.94
CA MET A 1 28.11 -3.17 21.00
C MET A 1 28.53 -3.54 19.60
N GLN A 2 27.60 -3.93 18.73
CA GLN A 2 27.93 -4.09 17.32
C GLN A 2 28.30 -2.71 16.72
N PRO A 3 29.24 -2.66 15.76
CA PRO A 3 29.56 -1.42 15.07
C PRO A 3 28.32 -0.90 14.34
N GLN A 4 28.14 0.42 14.36
CA GLN A 4 27.05 1.06 13.63
C GLN A 4 27.25 0.88 12.13
N ILE A 5 26.17 0.55 11.44
CA ILE A 5 26.12 0.53 9.98
C ILE A 5 25.98 1.96 9.48
N HIS A 6 26.90 2.40 8.63
CA HIS A 6 26.78 3.70 7.95
C HIS A 6 25.79 3.61 6.78
N VAL A 7 24.92 4.62 6.67
CA VAL A 7 23.98 4.83 5.56
C VAL A 7 24.13 6.28 5.12
N ASP A 8 24.50 6.48 3.86
CA ASP A 8 24.69 7.81 3.31
C ASP A 8 23.34 8.49 3.05
N ARG A 9 23.14 9.67 3.65
CA ARG A 9 21.88 10.41 3.57
C ARG A 9 21.56 10.81 2.13
N GLU A 10 22.53 11.31 1.37
CA GLU A 10 22.29 11.81 0.01
C GLU A 10 21.80 10.69 -0.90
N SER A 11 22.40 9.50 -0.77
CA SER A 11 22.03 8.32 -1.55
C SER A 11 20.57 7.90 -1.34
N LEU A 12 20.01 8.08 -0.14
CA LEU A 12 18.60 7.78 0.15
C LEU A 12 17.62 8.67 -0.62
N TYR A 13 18.04 9.85 -1.05
CA TYR A 13 17.17 10.78 -1.81
C TYR A 13 17.48 10.81 -3.30
N THR A 14 18.57 10.19 -3.74
CA THR A 14 19.06 10.28 -5.13
C THR A 14 19.19 8.93 -5.83
N ARG A 15 19.28 7.82 -5.09
CA ARG A 15 19.48 6.47 -5.66
C ARG A 15 18.42 5.50 -5.15
N PHE A 16 17.71 4.87 -6.08
CA PHE A 16 16.64 3.96 -5.71
C PHE A 16 17.16 2.69 -5.04
N GLU A 17 18.23 2.11 -5.59
CA GLU A 17 18.89 0.91 -5.09
C GLU A 17 19.41 1.12 -3.65
N ALA A 18 19.87 2.32 -3.32
CA ALA A 18 20.31 2.64 -1.96
C ALA A 18 19.15 2.63 -0.96
N ARG A 19 17.94 3.04 -1.37
CA ARG A 19 16.73 2.96 -0.53
C ARG A 19 16.32 1.51 -0.30
N ILE A 20 16.39 0.68 -1.33
CA ILE A 20 16.03 -0.75 -1.23
C ILE A 20 17.08 -1.53 -0.41
N ASP A 21 18.37 -1.29 -0.61
CA ASP A 21 19.44 -1.86 0.24
C ASP A 21 19.24 -1.49 1.71
N TYR A 22 18.98 -0.20 1.97
CA TYR A 22 18.73 0.25 3.34
C TYR A 22 17.49 -0.41 3.95
N LEU A 23 16.40 -0.53 3.19
CA LEU A 23 15.18 -1.20 3.62
C LEU A 23 15.45 -2.66 3.98
N HIS A 24 16.15 -3.40 3.12
CA HIS A 24 16.45 -4.81 3.36
C HIS A 24 17.25 -4.98 4.64
N ARG A 25 18.29 -4.17 4.83
CA ARG A 25 19.18 -4.24 5.99
C ARG A 25 18.53 -3.77 7.27
N PHE A 26 17.60 -2.82 7.20
CA PHE A 26 16.91 -2.28 8.38
C PHE A 26 15.83 -3.23 8.90
N LEU A 27 15.14 -3.93 8.00
CA LEU A 27 14.05 -4.85 8.34
C LEU A 27 14.52 -6.30 8.51
N ASP A 28 15.81 -6.56 8.34
CA ASP A 28 16.37 -7.92 8.20
C ASP A 28 15.66 -8.73 7.10
N TRP A 29 15.20 -8.05 6.04
CA TRP A 29 14.50 -8.67 4.92
C TRP A 29 15.49 -9.39 4.01
N ASP A 30 15.42 -10.71 4.00
CA ASP A 30 16.34 -11.58 3.26
C ASP A 30 15.65 -12.67 2.44
N GLU A 31 16.43 -13.59 1.88
CA GLU A 31 15.93 -14.69 1.04
C GLU A 31 14.86 -15.53 1.74
N ARG A 32 14.94 -15.68 3.08
CA ARG A 32 13.97 -16.46 3.86
C ARG A 32 12.60 -15.82 3.86
N ASP A 33 12.52 -14.48 3.91
CA ASP A 33 11.26 -13.75 3.85
C ASP A 33 10.62 -13.88 2.45
N ILE A 34 11.46 -13.81 1.41
CA ILE A 34 11.03 -13.99 0.03
C ILE A 34 10.48 -15.42 -0.18
N GLU A 35 11.19 -16.43 0.31
CA GLU A 35 10.75 -17.83 0.25
C GLU A 35 9.46 -18.08 1.04
N ALA A 36 9.35 -17.55 2.26
CA ALA A 36 8.17 -17.68 3.09
C ALA A 36 6.93 -17.06 2.41
N LEU A 37 7.10 -15.88 1.80
CA LEU A 37 6.02 -15.25 1.06
C LEU A 37 5.66 -16.01 -0.22
N ALA A 38 6.65 -16.50 -0.96
CA ALA A 38 6.41 -17.31 -2.15
C ALA A 38 5.60 -18.57 -1.81
N TYR A 39 5.96 -19.23 -0.71
CA TYR A 39 5.24 -20.38 -0.17
C TYR A 39 3.78 -20.05 0.18
N GLY A 40 3.54 -18.94 0.87
CA GLY A 40 2.20 -18.49 1.27
C GLY A 40 1.38 -17.80 0.17
N SER A 41 1.97 -17.52 -0.99
CA SER A 41 1.41 -16.63 -2.02
C SER A 41 0.05 -17.07 -2.57
N SER A 42 -0.18 -18.38 -2.71
CA SER A 42 -1.46 -18.92 -3.18
C SER A 42 -2.57 -18.67 -2.16
N HIS A 43 -2.33 -19.02 -0.90
CA HIS A 43 -3.27 -18.81 0.19
C HIS A 43 -3.58 -17.33 0.40
N ILE A 44 -2.56 -16.47 0.37
CA ILE A 44 -2.75 -15.01 0.45
C ILE A 44 -3.66 -14.53 -0.67
N ARG A 45 -3.46 -15.00 -1.92
CA ARG A 45 -4.27 -14.60 -3.07
C ARG A 45 -5.75 -14.96 -2.93
N ASP A 46 -6.07 -16.10 -2.32
CA ASP A 46 -7.45 -16.51 -2.07
C ASP A 46 -8.17 -15.59 -1.07
N LEU A 47 -7.42 -14.97 -0.15
CA LEU A 47 -7.95 -14.05 0.85
C LEU A 47 -8.14 -12.61 0.33
N ILE A 48 -7.44 -12.22 -0.75
CA ILE A 48 -7.43 -10.84 -1.28
C ILE A 48 -8.85 -10.26 -1.46
N PRO A 49 -9.81 -10.94 -2.11
CA PRO A 49 -11.14 -10.35 -2.35
C PRO A 49 -11.86 -9.94 -1.06
N ALA A 50 -11.79 -10.80 -0.03
CA ALA A 50 -12.40 -10.53 1.27
C ALA A 50 -11.68 -9.38 2.00
N VAL A 51 -10.35 -9.37 1.96
CA VAL A 51 -9.52 -8.31 2.57
C VAL A 51 -9.84 -6.95 1.95
N VAL A 52 -9.93 -6.87 0.62
CA VAL A 52 -10.28 -5.63 -0.09
C VAL A 52 -11.66 -5.13 0.34
N LEU A 53 -12.66 -6.00 0.42
CA LEU A 53 -14.00 -5.63 0.85
C LEU A 53 -14.01 -5.02 2.26
N ILE A 54 -13.31 -5.66 3.21
CA ILE A 54 -13.19 -5.19 4.60
C ILE A 54 -12.53 -3.81 4.66
N ILE A 55 -11.44 -3.60 3.91
CA ILE A 55 -10.72 -2.32 3.89
C ILE A 55 -11.60 -1.21 3.33
N TYR A 56 -12.28 -1.43 2.20
CA TYR A 56 -13.13 -0.40 1.61
C TYR A 56 -14.35 -0.09 2.45
N HIS A 57 -14.97 -1.09 3.09
CA HIS A 57 -16.02 -0.85 4.07
C HIS A 57 -15.50 0.07 5.18
N LYS A 58 -14.32 -0.24 5.75
CA LYS A 58 -13.77 0.56 6.84
C LYS A 58 -13.43 2.00 6.44
N LEU A 59 -12.88 2.20 5.24
CA LEU A 59 -12.60 3.53 4.71
C LEU A 59 -13.89 4.32 4.40
N SER A 60 -15.01 3.64 4.11
CA SER A 60 -16.30 4.30 3.89
C SER A 60 -17.00 4.78 5.17
N GLU A 61 -16.57 4.28 6.35
CA GLU A 61 -17.13 4.69 7.65
C GLU A 61 -16.73 6.13 8.05
N PHE A 62 -15.69 6.69 7.43
CA PHE A 62 -15.19 8.03 7.73
C PHE A 62 -15.27 8.89 6.47
N ASP A 63 -15.89 10.05 6.60
CA ASP A 63 -16.10 11.03 5.53
C ASP A 63 -14.79 11.41 4.83
N ILE A 64 -13.73 11.73 5.58
CA ILE A 64 -12.43 12.15 5.04
C ILE A 64 -11.77 11.08 4.16
N THR A 65 -11.91 9.80 4.50
CA THR A 65 -11.37 8.70 3.68
C THR A 65 -12.30 8.30 2.55
N ALA A 66 -13.62 8.42 2.74
CA ALA A 66 -14.61 8.16 1.70
C ALA A 66 -14.48 9.19 0.56
N HIS A 67 -14.44 10.48 0.88
CA HIS A 67 -14.33 11.57 -0.10
C HIS A 67 -13.07 11.46 -0.97
N ALA A 68 -11.97 10.93 -0.42
CA ALA A 68 -10.73 10.71 -1.16
C ALA A 68 -10.89 9.78 -2.37
N PHE A 69 -11.92 8.92 -2.40
CA PHE A 69 -12.21 8.07 -3.56
C PHE A 69 -12.69 8.85 -4.79
N GLU A 70 -13.39 9.95 -4.57
CA GLU A 70 -13.88 10.87 -5.62
C GLU A 70 -12.89 11.99 -5.89
N ASP A 71 -12.57 12.74 -4.84
CA ASP A 71 -11.84 14.01 -4.94
C ASP A 71 -10.33 13.79 -5.05
N ARG A 72 -9.86 12.56 -4.80
CA ARG A 72 -8.45 12.15 -4.92
C ARG A 72 -7.52 12.98 -4.04
N ASN A 73 -8.05 13.56 -2.97
CA ASN A 73 -7.36 14.50 -2.11
C ASN A 73 -7.87 14.35 -0.66
N THR A 74 -6.98 14.43 0.31
CA THR A 74 -7.33 14.53 1.75
C THR A 74 -6.85 15.83 2.38
N SER A 75 -6.06 16.64 1.66
CA SER A 75 -5.41 17.84 2.21
C SER A 75 -6.35 19.05 2.36
N SER A 76 -7.62 18.92 2.01
CA SER A 76 -8.63 19.97 2.14
C SER A 76 -9.98 19.37 2.51
N GLU A 77 -10.78 20.09 3.30
CA GLU A 77 -12.17 19.69 3.52
C GLU A 77 -12.95 19.76 2.21
N SER A 78 -13.50 18.62 1.80
CA SER A 78 -14.46 18.56 0.70
C SER A 78 -15.79 19.11 1.21
N PRO A 79 -16.53 19.90 0.39
CA PRO A 79 -17.89 20.28 0.75
C PRO A 79 -18.70 19.01 1.01
N SER A 80 -19.47 19.00 2.10
CA SER A 80 -20.32 17.88 2.48
C SER A 80 -21.22 17.48 1.31
N LYS A 81 -20.83 16.43 0.58
CA LYS A 81 -21.65 15.82 -0.45
C LYS A 81 -22.61 14.87 0.25
N ASP A 82 -23.90 14.99 -0.06
CA ASP A 82 -24.88 14.00 0.39
C ASP A 82 -24.42 12.60 -0.04
N GLN A 83 -24.45 11.68 0.92
CA GLN A 83 -24.13 10.24 0.84
C GLN A 83 -23.53 9.77 -0.48
N MET A 84 -22.22 9.49 -0.46
CA MET A 84 -21.55 8.79 -1.56
C MET A 84 -22.32 7.52 -1.93
N SER A 85 -22.70 7.39 -3.20
CA SER A 85 -23.35 6.16 -3.64
C SER A 85 -22.33 5.01 -3.59
N SER A 86 -22.66 3.99 -2.81
CA SER A 86 -21.88 2.75 -2.64
C SER A 86 -21.62 2.00 -3.96
N GLU A 87 -22.20 2.42 -5.07
CA GLU A 87 -22.07 1.79 -6.40
C GLU A 87 -21.55 2.74 -7.48
N SER A 88 -20.80 3.78 -7.11
CA SER A 88 -20.11 4.58 -8.12
C SER A 88 -19.09 3.71 -8.88
N SER A 89 -19.06 3.81 -10.21
CA SER A 89 -18.08 3.11 -11.06
C SER A 89 -16.62 3.36 -10.64
N LEU A 90 -16.39 4.52 -10.00
CA LEU A 90 -15.12 4.89 -9.39
C LEU A 90 -14.75 3.97 -8.23
N LEU A 91 -15.66 3.67 -7.29
CA LEU A 91 -15.38 2.78 -6.16
C LEU A 91 -14.96 1.38 -6.63
N LEU A 92 -15.67 0.82 -7.61
CA LEU A 92 -15.32 -0.47 -8.22
C LEU A 92 -13.93 -0.45 -8.88
N GLN A 93 -13.60 0.64 -9.58
CA GLN A 93 -12.28 0.82 -10.17
C GLN A 93 -11.18 0.88 -9.09
N ARG A 94 -11.44 1.53 -7.96
CA ARG A 94 -10.50 1.61 -6.83
C ARG A 94 -10.32 0.25 -6.15
N GLN A 95 -11.41 -0.49 -5.93
CA GLN A 95 -11.33 -1.86 -5.41
C GLN A 95 -10.51 -2.77 -6.34
N SER A 96 -10.69 -2.66 -7.65
CA SER A 96 -9.87 -3.39 -8.64
C SER A 96 -8.38 -3.02 -8.54
N PHE A 97 -8.07 -1.75 -8.28
CA PHE A 97 -6.70 -1.30 -8.08
C PHE A 97 -6.08 -1.90 -6.82
N LEU A 98 -6.79 -1.91 -5.69
CA LEU A 98 -6.29 -2.51 -4.45
C LEU A 98 -6.10 -4.03 -4.60
N ASN A 99 -7.03 -4.73 -5.27
CA ASN A 99 -6.87 -6.14 -5.62
C ASN A 99 -5.58 -6.38 -6.41
N SER A 100 -5.33 -5.57 -7.44
CA SER A 100 -4.12 -5.66 -8.26
C SER A 100 -2.86 -5.39 -7.44
N TYR A 101 -2.91 -4.40 -6.54
CA TYR A 101 -1.81 -4.09 -5.62
C TYR A 101 -1.49 -5.26 -4.69
N LEU A 102 -2.49 -5.82 -4.00
CA LEU A 102 -2.30 -6.95 -3.09
C LEU A 102 -1.85 -8.21 -3.84
N THR A 103 -2.32 -8.41 -5.07
CA THR A 103 -1.84 -9.51 -5.93
C THR A 103 -0.38 -9.30 -6.31
N ARG A 104 0.04 -8.06 -6.57
CA ARG A 104 1.44 -7.74 -6.85
C ARG A 104 2.32 -7.90 -5.62
N LEU A 105 1.80 -7.70 -4.40
CA LEU A 105 2.53 -7.99 -3.17
C LEU A 105 2.93 -9.47 -3.06
N THR A 106 2.15 -10.38 -3.64
CA THR A 106 2.49 -11.82 -3.66
C THR A 106 3.38 -12.24 -4.82
N SER A 107 3.94 -11.29 -5.59
CA SER A 107 4.86 -11.57 -6.69
C SER A 107 6.31 -11.70 -6.21
N ASP A 108 7.20 -12.08 -7.13
CA ASP A 108 8.63 -12.25 -6.84
C ASP A 108 9.29 -10.93 -6.41
N GLN A 109 9.70 -10.87 -5.14
CA GLN A 109 10.31 -9.69 -4.52
C GLN A 109 11.83 -9.66 -4.65
N SER A 110 12.46 -10.69 -5.23
CA SER A 110 13.89 -10.68 -5.54
C SER A 110 14.22 -9.73 -6.70
N SER A 111 13.23 -9.40 -7.52
CA SER A 111 13.38 -8.52 -8.68
C SER A 111 13.21 -7.04 -8.33
N MET A 112 14.11 -6.19 -8.83
CA MET A 112 13.97 -4.73 -8.72
C MET A 112 12.65 -4.22 -9.31
N ALA A 113 12.06 -4.91 -10.30
CA ALA A 113 10.77 -4.53 -10.88
C ALA A 113 9.59 -4.63 -9.89
N PHE A 114 9.71 -5.43 -8.83
CA PHE A 114 8.76 -5.42 -7.73
C PHE A 114 8.86 -4.11 -6.94
N TRP A 115 10.07 -3.75 -6.55
CA TRP A 115 10.33 -2.55 -5.75
C TRP A 115 9.99 -1.27 -6.53
N GLU A 116 10.31 -1.20 -7.81
CA GLU A 116 9.94 -0.07 -8.69
C GLU A 116 8.43 0.14 -8.74
N TYR A 117 7.66 -0.96 -8.76
CA TYR A 117 6.21 -0.89 -8.67
C TYR A 117 5.76 -0.29 -7.33
N ILE A 118 6.33 -0.73 -6.20
CA ILE A 118 6.00 -0.18 -4.88
C ILE A 118 6.36 1.32 -4.79
N ASP A 119 7.53 1.73 -5.27
CA ASP A 119 7.93 3.15 -5.33
C ASP A 119 6.97 3.98 -6.18
N CYS A 120 6.52 3.43 -7.32
CA CYS A 120 5.52 4.06 -8.18
C CYS A 120 4.17 4.24 -7.46
N ILE A 121 3.71 3.25 -6.69
CA ILE A 121 2.50 3.38 -5.87
C ILE A 121 2.67 4.48 -4.81
N GLY A 122 3.82 4.55 -4.14
CA GLY A 122 4.13 5.63 -3.20
C GLY A 122 4.08 7.00 -3.88
N ALA A 123 4.75 7.13 -5.02
CA ALA A 123 4.79 8.36 -5.83
C ALA A 123 3.40 8.80 -6.31
N MET A 124 2.50 7.85 -6.61
CA MET A 124 1.11 8.16 -6.94
C MET A 124 0.39 8.88 -5.82
N HIS A 125 0.54 8.44 -4.56
CA HIS A 125 -0.21 8.98 -3.42
C HIS A 125 0.25 10.38 -2.99
N ILE A 126 1.41 10.83 -3.44
CA ILE A 126 1.95 12.17 -3.16
C ILE A 126 1.88 13.11 -4.38
N GLY A 127 1.15 12.73 -5.43
CA GLY A 127 0.89 13.59 -6.58
C GLY A 127 2.01 13.70 -7.60
N LEU A 128 3.04 12.84 -7.55
CA LEU A 128 4.13 12.89 -8.54
C LEU A 128 3.70 12.40 -9.93
N GLN A 129 2.61 11.64 -10.03
CA GLN A 129 2.00 11.30 -11.32
C GLN A 129 1.06 12.40 -11.84
N LYS A 130 1.61 13.28 -12.68
CA LYS A 130 0.96 14.50 -13.19
C LYS A 130 -0.36 14.28 -13.95
N SER A 131 -0.54 13.15 -14.63
CA SER A 131 -1.73 12.94 -15.49
C SER A 131 -3.01 12.73 -14.69
N ARG A 132 -2.89 12.25 -13.44
CA ARG A 132 -4.00 11.96 -12.53
C ARG A 132 -3.51 12.11 -11.10
N GLU A 133 -3.38 13.35 -10.65
CA GLU A 133 -2.89 13.66 -9.30
C GLU A 133 -3.74 12.95 -8.24
N LEU A 134 -3.07 12.38 -7.25
CA LEU A 134 -3.67 11.76 -6.07
C LEU A 134 -2.84 12.25 -4.89
N ARG A 135 -3.49 12.90 -3.93
CA ARG A 135 -2.82 13.51 -2.79
C ARG A 135 -3.44 13.02 -1.50
N ILE A 136 -2.80 12.03 -0.90
CA ILE A 136 -3.26 11.41 0.33
C ILE A 136 -2.22 11.72 1.41
N ASP A 137 -2.66 12.39 2.48
CA ASP A 137 -1.79 12.70 3.59
C ASP A 137 -1.33 11.41 4.29
N TYR A 138 -0.07 11.41 4.75
CA TYR A 138 0.58 10.23 5.28
C TYR A 138 -0.20 9.55 6.42
N ILE A 139 -0.97 10.31 7.20
CA ILE A 139 -1.83 9.78 8.26
C ILE A 139 -2.83 8.74 7.73
N HIS A 140 -3.45 9.00 6.57
CA HIS A 140 -4.43 8.08 5.97
C HIS A 140 -3.74 6.88 5.32
N ILE A 141 -2.56 7.07 4.73
CA ILE A 141 -1.73 5.96 4.20
C ILE A 141 -1.34 5.01 5.34
N ASN A 142 -0.81 5.56 6.43
CA ASN A 142 -0.37 4.79 7.59
C ASN A 142 -1.53 4.01 8.24
N LEU A 143 -2.68 4.66 8.44
CA LEU A 143 -3.89 4.01 8.97
C LEU A 143 -4.36 2.86 8.07
N THR A 144 -4.37 3.07 6.74
CA THR A 144 -4.81 2.04 5.78
C THR A 144 -3.85 0.86 5.73
N LEU A 145 -2.53 1.11 5.76
CA LEU A 145 -1.53 0.04 5.82
C LEU A 145 -1.61 -0.75 7.13
N SER A 146 -1.87 -0.08 8.26
CA SER A 146 -2.08 -0.72 9.55
C SER A 146 -3.32 -1.61 9.55
N LEU A 147 -4.41 -1.13 8.96
CA LEU A 147 -5.63 -1.92 8.77
C LEU A 147 -5.37 -3.14 7.88
N LEU A 148 -4.70 -2.94 6.73
CA LEU A 148 -4.33 -4.03 5.83
C LEU A 148 -3.52 -5.09 6.56
N GLN A 149 -2.47 -4.70 7.28
CA GLN A 149 -1.67 -5.62 8.09
C GLN A 149 -2.54 -6.38 9.08
N SER A 150 -3.39 -5.69 9.85
CA SER A 150 -4.24 -6.33 10.86
C SER A 150 -5.23 -7.33 10.24
N VAL A 151 -5.85 -7.00 9.11
CA VAL A 151 -6.83 -7.86 8.44
C VAL A 151 -6.12 -9.06 7.82
N MET A 152 -4.99 -8.85 7.16
CA MET A 152 -4.16 -9.92 6.58
C MET A 152 -3.65 -10.89 7.64
N SER A 153 -3.06 -10.38 8.73
CA SER A 153 -2.56 -11.24 9.81
C SER A 153 -3.66 -12.06 10.45
N ARG A 154 -4.85 -11.48 10.67
CA ARG A 154 -6.00 -12.23 11.18
C ARG A 154 -6.46 -13.30 10.20
N ALA A 155 -6.61 -12.95 8.92
CA ALA A 155 -7.04 -13.89 7.90
C ALA A 155 -6.07 -15.07 7.73
N ILE A 156 -4.76 -14.84 7.91
CA ILE A 156 -3.73 -15.90 7.85
C ILE A 156 -3.70 -16.75 9.12
N LEU A 157 -3.99 -16.19 10.30
CA LEU A 157 -3.92 -16.92 11.58
C LEU A 157 -5.21 -17.67 11.93
N ASP A 158 -6.36 -17.24 11.41
CA ASP A 158 -7.67 -17.85 11.65
C ASP A 158 -7.95 -19.06 10.71
N HIS A 159 -7.03 -19.36 9.78
CA HIS A 159 -7.12 -20.43 8.78
C HIS A 159 -5.85 -21.30 8.75
#